data_AF-A0AA38REB3-F1
#
_entry.id   AF-A0AA38REB3-F1
#
_cell.length_a   1.000
_cell.length_b   1.000
_cell.length_c   1.000
_cell.angle_alpha   90.00
_cell.angle_beta   90.00
_cell.angle_gamma   90.00
#
_symmetry.space_group_name_H-M   'P 1'
#
loop_
_entity.id
_entity.type
_entity.pdbx_description
1 polymer ?
#
loop_
_entity_poly.entity_id
_entity_poly.type
_entity_poly.pdbx_seq_one_letter_code
_entity_poly.pdbx_strand_id
1 'polypeptide(L)'
;MIRAKGGMANVEKKIRSKLYRAVLDPAADIDEHPPLPHCDQFPPVLDTYVTVPDPGCGLQIHYEEVYGIKPGLARLFQRLYELNDAMRRALAERRKIEPTSFDDSMFDFQYHLLEFRHEEANLIDKALRIALLIYVKTLARPLEFLKPQSSRLVDRLYSYVSIYTFKCHCTLDTSPLMLWLLFMGGIAAAQGTEVHMWFLEQIIVWVESRSGTELSWDAIQGKLDSVLWNSYVHEEVGRALWCDVLDWRKKTSGS
;
A
#
# COMPACT_ATOMS: atom_id res chain seq x y z
N MET A 1 -5.92 -26.96 20.13
CA MET A 1 -5.21 -26.65 21.40
C MET A 1 -5.33 -25.17 21.82
N ILE A 2 -5.17 -24.19 20.92
CA ILE A 2 -5.24 -22.75 21.26
C ILE A 2 -6.64 -22.31 21.74
N ARG A 3 -7.72 -22.88 21.19
CA ARG A 3 -9.10 -22.62 21.66
C ARG A 3 -9.38 -23.13 23.08
N ALA A 4 -8.64 -24.12 23.58
CA ALA A 4 -8.87 -24.73 24.89
C ALA A 4 -8.17 -23.99 26.06
N LYS A 5 -7.35 -22.97 25.77
CA LYS A 5 -6.58 -22.19 26.77
C LYS A 5 -6.87 -20.68 26.75
N GLY A 6 -8.07 -20.27 26.31
CA GLY A 6 -8.50 -18.87 26.28
C GLY A 6 -8.02 -18.05 25.07
N GLY A 7 -7.72 -18.70 23.94
CA GLY A 7 -7.48 -18.04 22.66
C GLY A 7 -6.06 -17.45 22.50
N MET A 8 -5.84 -16.72 21.40
CA MET A 8 -4.54 -16.11 21.08
C MET A 8 -4.12 -15.02 22.07
N ALA A 9 -5.08 -14.46 22.79
CA ALA A 9 -4.90 -13.45 23.83
C ALA A 9 -4.00 -13.90 25.01
N ASN A 10 -3.99 -15.21 25.31
CA ASN A 10 -3.20 -15.77 26.41
C ASN A 10 -1.80 -16.26 26.01
N VAL A 11 -1.45 -16.14 24.73
CA VAL A 11 -0.12 -16.49 24.23
C VAL A 11 0.83 -15.33 24.49
N GLU A 12 2.02 -15.62 25.03
CA GLU A 12 3.09 -14.64 25.26
C GLU A 12 3.34 -13.78 24.00
N LYS A 13 3.43 -12.45 24.16
CA LYS A 13 3.55 -11.47 23.05
C LYS A 13 4.60 -11.90 22.02
N LYS A 14 5.78 -12.32 22.47
CA LYS A 14 6.89 -12.75 21.61
C LYS A 14 6.56 -13.99 20.76
N ILE A 15 5.87 -14.97 21.34
CA ILE A 15 5.44 -16.19 20.64
C ILE A 15 4.31 -15.84 19.67
N ARG A 16 3.38 -14.98 20.09
CA ARG A 16 2.26 -14.51 19.30
C ARG A 16 2.72 -13.76 18.04
N SER A 17 3.59 -12.76 18.17
CA SER A 17 4.10 -12.01 17.01
C SER A 17 4.85 -12.91 16.02
N LYS A 18 5.58 -13.93 16.50
CA LYS A 18 6.21 -14.94 15.62
C LYS A 18 5.17 -15.79 14.88
N LEU A 19 4.11 -16.20 15.58
CA LEU A 19 3.03 -17.01 15.00
C LEU A 19 2.25 -16.21 13.95
N TYR A 20 1.89 -14.96 14.24
CA TYR A 20 1.25 -14.08 13.25
C TYR A 20 2.14 -13.82 12.06
N ARG A 21 3.43 -13.49 12.25
CA ARG A 21 4.37 -13.36 11.14
C ARG A 21 4.42 -14.60 10.24
N ALA A 22 4.52 -15.78 10.85
CA ALA A 22 4.61 -17.05 10.11
C ALA A 22 3.34 -17.41 9.33
N VAL A 23 2.19 -16.81 9.66
CA VAL A 23 0.90 -17.09 9.02
C VAL A 23 0.46 -15.96 8.09
N LEU A 24 0.57 -14.71 8.52
CA LEU A 24 0.14 -13.55 7.76
C LEU A 24 1.05 -13.25 6.57
N ASP A 25 2.36 -13.43 6.70
CA ASP A 25 3.26 -13.14 5.57
C ASP A 25 2.98 -14.05 4.35
N PRO A 26 2.91 -15.39 4.51
CA PRO A 26 2.54 -16.26 3.39
C PRO A 26 1.11 -16.02 2.89
N ALA A 27 0.16 -15.76 3.80
CA ALA A 27 -1.23 -15.48 3.42
C ALA A 27 -1.34 -14.18 2.60
N ALA A 28 -0.56 -13.15 2.96
CA ALA A 28 -0.45 -11.92 2.20
C ALA A 28 0.17 -12.17 0.82
N ASP A 29 1.23 -12.98 0.72
CA ASP A 29 1.89 -13.28 -0.57
C ASP A 29 0.95 -13.96 -1.58
N ILE A 30 0.06 -14.83 -1.10
CA ILE A 30 -0.89 -15.55 -1.96
C ILE A 30 -2.28 -14.90 -2.00
N ASP A 31 -2.46 -13.80 -1.28
CA ASP A 31 -3.73 -13.10 -1.07
C ASP A 31 -4.84 -14.06 -0.61
N GLU A 32 -4.61 -14.78 0.49
CA GLU A 32 -5.56 -15.71 1.11
C GLU A 32 -5.96 -15.28 2.52
N HIS A 33 -7.16 -15.70 2.94
CA HIS A 33 -7.64 -15.43 4.29
C HIS A 33 -6.76 -16.18 5.30
N PRO A 34 -6.28 -15.53 6.37
CA PRO A 34 -5.43 -16.19 7.33
C PRO A 34 -6.19 -17.28 8.11
N PRO A 35 -5.60 -18.45 8.38
CA PRO A 35 -6.23 -19.51 9.16
C PRO A 35 -6.31 -19.22 10.67
N LEU A 36 -5.63 -18.16 11.12
CA LEU A 36 -5.66 -17.72 12.53
C LEU A 36 -6.80 -16.74 12.76
N PRO A 37 -7.41 -16.72 13.96
CA PRO A 37 -8.34 -15.66 14.32
C PRO A 37 -7.63 -14.32 14.51
N HIS A 38 -8.39 -13.23 14.42
CA HIS A 38 -7.93 -11.89 14.77
C HIS A 38 -7.42 -11.82 16.22
N CYS A 39 -6.46 -10.94 16.51
CA CYS A 39 -6.00 -10.67 17.87
C CYS A 39 -6.54 -9.33 18.36
N ASP A 40 -7.53 -9.35 19.24
CA ASP A 40 -8.11 -8.13 19.82
C ASP A 40 -7.14 -7.38 20.76
N GLN A 41 -5.93 -7.92 20.98
CA GLN A 41 -4.87 -7.29 21.76
C GLN A 41 -3.84 -6.53 20.91
N PHE A 42 -3.99 -6.45 19.58
CA PHE A 42 -3.17 -5.53 18.82
C PHE A 42 -3.53 -4.11 19.25
N PRO A 43 -2.58 -3.37 19.87
CA PRO A 43 -2.88 -2.05 20.39
C PRO A 43 -3.29 -1.13 19.23
N PRO A 44 -4.25 -0.21 19.44
CA PRO A 44 -4.51 0.83 18.47
C PRO A 44 -3.20 1.59 18.25
N VAL A 45 -2.74 1.60 16.99
CA VAL A 45 -1.52 2.28 16.52
C VAL A 45 -1.33 3.65 17.14
N LEU A 46 -2.43 4.37 17.35
CA LEU A 46 -2.45 5.79 17.68
C LEU A 46 -2.19 6.07 19.16
N ASP A 47 -2.53 5.15 20.08
CA ASP A 47 -2.42 5.44 21.52
C ASP A 47 -0.96 5.56 21.99
N THR A 48 -0.02 4.94 21.27
CA THR A 48 1.40 4.96 21.64
C THR A 48 2.17 6.13 21.01
N TYR A 49 1.68 6.70 19.90
CA TYR A 49 2.42 7.68 19.09
C TYR A 49 1.71 9.02 18.88
N VAL A 50 0.41 9.11 19.17
CA VAL A 50 -0.37 10.34 18.96
C VAL A 50 -0.38 11.16 20.24
N THR A 51 0.49 12.18 20.25
CA THR A 51 0.07 13.46 20.86
C THR A 51 -0.91 14.08 19.87
N VAL A 52 -2.12 14.39 20.36
CA VAL A 52 -3.32 14.94 19.69
C VAL A 52 -3.12 15.31 18.22
N PRO A 53 -3.90 14.75 17.26
CA PRO A 53 -3.83 15.17 15.86
C PRO A 53 -4.05 16.68 15.76
N ASP A 54 -3.22 17.37 14.98
CA ASP A 54 -3.54 18.74 14.58
C ASP A 54 -4.85 18.68 13.76
N PRO A 55 -5.96 19.28 14.22
CA PRO A 55 -7.25 19.22 13.52
C PRO A 55 -7.20 19.80 12.11
N GLY A 56 -6.12 20.48 11.70
CA GLY A 56 -5.91 20.99 10.35
C GLY A 56 -5.23 20.04 9.35
N CYS A 57 -4.67 18.90 9.79
CA CYS A 57 -3.83 18.04 8.93
C CYS A 57 -4.48 16.69 8.57
N GLY A 58 -5.79 16.55 8.80
CA GLY A 58 -6.54 15.38 8.37
C GLY A 58 -6.81 15.45 6.88
N LEU A 59 -6.36 14.43 6.15
CA LEU A 59 -6.79 14.16 4.79
C LEU A 59 -8.31 13.88 4.83
N GLN A 60 -9.16 14.91 4.84
CA GLN A 60 -10.61 14.81 4.60
C GLN A 60 -10.87 14.52 3.12
N ILE A 61 -10.14 13.58 2.54
CA ILE A 61 -10.51 13.11 1.22
C ILE A 61 -11.68 12.17 1.45
N HIS A 62 -12.85 12.62 1.04
CA HIS A 62 -14.08 11.84 0.95
C HIS A 62 -13.90 10.73 -0.11
N TYR A 63 -12.97 9.79 0.12
CA TYR A 63 -12.66 8.69 -0.79
C TYR A 63 -13.89 7.82 -1.07
N GLU A 64 -14.80 7.75 -0.11
CA GLU A 64 -16.11 7.11 -0.25
C GLU A 64 -16.96 7.81 -1.33
N GLU A 65 -16.96 9.14 -1.37
CA GLU A 65 -17.77 9.94 -2.30
C GLU A 65 -17.13 10.06 -3.69
N VAL A 66 -15.79 10.19 -3.74
CA VAL A 66 -15.06 10.43 -4.99
C VAL A 66 -14.81 9.15 -5.79
N TYR A 67 -14.46 8.05 -5.11
CA TYR A 67 -14.06 6.80 -5.77
C TYR A 67 -15.03 5.65 -5.50
N GLY A 68 -16.08 5.87 -4.72
CA GLY A 68 -17.00 4.81 -4.32
C GLY A 68 -16.30 3.73 -3.49
N ILE A 69 -15.24 4.08 -2.75
CA ILE A 69 -14.51 3.13 -1.92
C ILE A 69 -15.40 2.68 -0.76
N LYS A 70 -15.46 1.37 -0.53
CA LYS A 70 -16.29 0.81 0.55
C LYS A 70 -15.83 1.33 1.92
N PRO A 71 -16.74 1.66 2.85
CA PRO A 71 -16.40 2.29 4.13
C PRO A 71 -15.40 1.49 4.99
N GLY A 72 -15.45 0.16 4.92
CA GLY A 72 -14.49 -0.70 5.63
C GLY A 72 -13.05 -0.48 5.15
N LEU A 73 -12.84 -0.42 3.84
CA LEU A 73 -11.53 -0.18 3.25
C LEU A 73 -11.08 1.27 3.42
N ALA A 74 -12.01 2.23 3.28
CA ALA A 74 -11.73 3.65 3.53
C ALA A 74 -11.21 3.87 4.96
N ARG A 75 -11.82 3.23 5.96
CA ARG A 75 -11.34 3.29 7.35
C ARG A 75 -9.95 2.67 7.53
N LEU A 76 -9.68 1.53 6.90
CA LEU A 76 -8.34 0.93 6.95
C LEU A 76 -7.28 1.82 6.30
N PHE A 77 -7.64 2.43 5.17
CA PHE A 77 -6.76 3.34 4.46
C PHE A 77 -6.45 4.60 5.30
N GLN A 78 -7.48 5.19 5.91
CA GLN A 78 -7.34 6.32 6.82
C GLN A 78 -6.45 5.98 8.03
N ARG A 79 -6.66 4.83 8.68
CA ARG A 79 -5.80 4.37 9.79
C ARG A 79 -4.34 4.22 9.36
N LEU A 80 -4.09 3.76 8.15
CA LEU A 80 -2.74 3.59 7.61
C LEU A 80 -2.09 4.95 7.27
N TYR A 81 -2.88 5.91 6.80
CA TYR A 81 -2.44 7.29 6.62
C TYR A 81 -2.02 7.92 7.95
N GLU A 82 -2.82 7.75 8.99
CA GLU A 82 -2.52 8.25 10.34
C GLU A 82 -1.26 7.59 10.92
N LEU A 83 -1.08 6.28 10.70
CA LEU A 83 0.17 5.61 11.05
C LEU A 83 1.36 6.22 10.30
N ASN A 84 1.22 6.44 8.99
CA ASN A 84 2.29 7.00 8.17
C ASN A 84 2.71 8.39 8.64
N ASP A 85 1.74 9.23 8.98
CA ASP A 85 1.98 10.55 9.57
C ASP A 85 2.68 10.44 10.94
N ALA A 86 2.19 9.55 11.83
CA ALA A 86 2.81 9.32 13.12
C ALA A 86 4.28 8.84 12.99
N MET A 87 4.57 7.96 12.02
CA MET A 87 5.93 7.53 11.70
C MET A 87 6.80 8.70 11.23
N ARG A 88 6.30 9.54 10.31
CA ARG A 88 7.02 10.73 9.84
C ARG A 88 7.35 11.68 10.99
N ARG A 89 6.39 11.96 11.88
CA ARG A 89 6.59 12.80 13.07
C ARG A 89 7.64 12.19 14.01
N ALA A 90 7.51 10.90 14.33
CA ALA A 90 8.47 10.21 15.18
C ALA A 90 9.90 10.28 14.61
N LEU A 91 10.07 10.11 13.30
CA LEU A 91 11.36 10.21 12.63
C LEU A 91 11.91 11.64 12.66
N ALA A 92 11.09 12.66 12.36
CA ALA A 92 11.49 14.06 12.40
C ALA A 92 11.97 14.48 13.80
N GLU A 93 11.31 13.97 14.84
CA GLU A 93 11.64 14.25 16.24
C GLU A 93 12.67 13.27 16.83
N ARG A 94 13.19 12.33 16.03
CA ARG A 94 14.12 11.27 16.46
C ARG A 94 13.60 10.43 17.64
N ARG A 95 12.27 10.28 17.75
CA ARG A 95 11.63 9.38 18.72
C ARG A 95 11.81 7.94 18.26
N LYS A 96 12.08 7.04 19.20
CA LYS A 96 12.16 5.60 18.91
C LYS A 96 10.75 5.04 18.79
N ILE A 97 10.48 4.39 17.66
CA ILE A 97 9.28 3.55 17.48
C ILE A 97 9.57 2.20 18.14
N GLU A 98 8.68 1.72 19.01
CA GLU A 98 8.82 0.41 19.64
C GLU A 98 8.61 -0.68 18.57
N PRO A 99 9.62 -1.50 18.25
CA PRO A 99 9.54 -2.43 17.12
C PRO A 99 8.39 -3.45 17.23
N THR A 100 8.12 -3.94 18.44
CA THR A 100 7.05 -4.94 18.64
C THR A 100 5.66 -4.32 18.45
N SER A 101 5.45 -3.09 18.89
CA SER A 101 4.17 -2.40 18.70
C SER A 101 3.97 -2.01 17.23
N PHE A 102 5.06 -1.74 16.50
CA PHE A 102 5.02 -1.55 15.06
C PHE A 102 4.69 -2.85 14.30
N ASP A 103 5.35 -3.96 14.63
CA ASP A 103 5.06 -5.29 14.07
C ASP A 103 3.59 -5.67 14.28
N ASP A 104 3.09 -5.52 15.52
CA ASP A 104 1.70 -5.81 15.88
C ASP A 104 0.72 -4.97 15.05
N SER A 105 1.06 -3.71 14.77
CA SER A 105 0.28 -2.84 13.88
C SER A 105 0.27 -3.33 12.43
N MET A 106 1.43 -3.75 11.91
CA MET A 106 1.53 -4.31 10.55
C MET A 106 0.70 -5.59 10.43
N PHE A 107 0.69 -6.44 11.45
CA PHE A 107 -0.13 -7.65 11.48
C PHE A 107 -1.63 -7.34 11.52
N ASP A 108 -2.05 -6.33 12.28
CA ASP A 108 -3.44 -5.84 12.30
C ASP A 108 -3.91 -5.39 10.90
N PHE A 109 -3.12 -4.54 10.23
CA PHE A 109 -3.41 -4.09 8.88
C PHE A 109 -3.45 -5.24 7.87
N GLN A 110 -2.45 -6.12 7.87
CA GLN A 110 -2.43 -7.29 6.99
C GLN A 110 -3.65 -8.17 7.20
N TYR A 111 -4.02 -8.45 8.45
CA TYR A 111 -5.17 -9.27 8.78
C TYR A 111 -6.45 -8.66 8.21
N HIS A 112 -6.73 -7.40 8.51
CA HIS A 112 -7.97 -6.77 8.05
C HIS A 112 -8.02 -6.57 6.54
N LEU A 113 -6.89 -6.30 5.87
CA LEU A 113 -6.83 -6.25 4.41
C LEU A 113 -7.05 -7.62 3.75
N LEU A 114 -6.64 -8.71 4.41
CA LEU A 114 -6.90 -10.09 3.97
C LEU A 114 -8.34 -10.54 4.29
N GLU A 115 -8.95 -10.01 5.34
CA GLU A 115 -10.34 -10.24 5.69
C GLU A 115 -11.30 -9.48 4.76
N PHE A 116 -10.87 -8.31 4.26
CA PHE A 116 -11.62 -7.48 3.31
C PHE A 116 -11.68 -8.09 1.88
N ARG A 117 -12.08 -9.35 1.75
CA ARG A 117 -12.24 -10.07 0.48
C ARG A 117 -13.73 -10.12 0.12
N HIS A 118 -14.29 -8.97 -0.24
CA HIS A 118 -15.66 -8.92 -0.75
C HIS A 118 -15.69 -9.21 -2.24
N GLU A 119 -16.35 -10.29 -2.65
CA GLU A 119 -16.54 -10.62 -4.07
C GLU A 119 -17.23 -9.48 -4.83
N GLU A 120 -18.18 -8.82 -4.16
CA GLU A 120 -18.93 -7.65 -4.64
C GLU A 120 -18.15 -6.32 -4.54
N ALA A 121 -16.87 -6.33 -4.16
CA ALA A 121 -16.05 -5.11 -4.21
C ALA A 121 -15.83 -4.69 -5.67
N ASN A 122 -15.85 -3.38 -5.91
CA ASN A 122 -15.55 -2.82 -7.22
C ASN A 122 -14.05 -3.02 -7.55
N LEU A 123 -13.65 -2.75 -8.79
CA LEU A 123 -12.25 -2.99 -9.22
C LEU A 123 -11.25 -2.09 -8.49
N ILE A 124 -11.64 -0.86 -8.14
CA ILE A 124 -10.78 0.07 -7.41
C ILE A 124 -10.60 -0.37 -5.96
N ASP A 125 -11.66 -0.82 -5.27
CA ASP A 125 -11.55 -1.42 -3.94
C ASP A 125 -10.57 -2.60 -3.95
N LYS A 126 -10.69 -3.47 -4.96
CA LYS A 126 -9.81 -4.64 -5.13
C LYS A 126 -8.35 -4.22 -5.38
N ALA A 127 -8.13 -3.26 -6.27
CA ALA A 127 -6.80 -2.72 -6.57
C ALA A 127 -6.18 -2.02 -5.34
N LEU A 128 -6.94 -1.14 -4.68
CA LEU A 128 -6.52 -0.41 -3.49
C LEU A 128 -6.14 -1.37 -2.36
N ARG A 129 -6.98 -2.37 -2.07
CA ARG A 129 -6.67 -3.39 -1.05
C ARG A 129 -5.36 -4.12 -1.32
N ILE A 130 -5.12 -4.54 -2.57
CA ILE A 130 -3.86 -5.19 -2.96
C ILE A 130 -2.67 -4.22 -2.83
N ALA A 131 -2.81 -2.98 -3.29
CA ALA A 131 -1.76 -1.98 -3.19
C ALA A 131 -1.44 -1.61 -1.73
N LEU A 132 -2.45 -1.58 -0.84
CA LEU A 132 -2.26 -1.42 0.60
C LEU A 132 -1.53 -2.61 1.23
N LEU A 133 -1.82 -3.85 0.79
CA LEU A 133 -1.05 -5.02 1.23
C LEU A 133 0.42 -4.91 0.82
N ILE A 134 0.69 -4.52 -0.43
CA ILE A 134 2.05 -4.26 -0.91
C ILE A 134 2.69 -3.18 -0.05
N TYR A 135 2.02 -2.04 0.16
CA TYR A 135 2.50 -0.93 0.97
C TYR A 135 2.85 -1.36 2.39
N VAL A 136 1.95 -2.06 3.10
CA VAL A 136 2.21 -2.55 4.47
C VAL A 136 3.44 -3.48 4.49
N LYS A 137 3.60 -4.35 3.49
CA LYS A 137 4.79 -5.20 3.38
C LYS A 137 6.06 -4.38 3.15
N THR A 138 6.00 -3.29 2.37
CA THR A 138 7.14 -2.39 2.17
C THR A 138 7.59 -1.67 3.45
N LEU A 139 6.65 -1.43 4.38
CA LEU A 139 6.97 -0.81 5.67
C LEU A 139 7.58 -1.82 6.65
N ALA A 140 7.16 -3.09 6.58
CA ALA A 140 7.61 -4.13 7.49
C ALA A 140 8.97 -4.75 7.12
N ARG A 141 9.37 -4.68 5.84
CA ARG A 141 10.57 -5.36 5.32
C ARG A 141 11.27 -4.53 4.25
N PRO A 142 12.60 -4.65 4.12
CA PRO A 142 13.32 -4.08 2.99
C PRO A 142 12.76 -4.58 1.64
N LEU A 143 12.69 -3.68 0.66
CA LEU A 143 12.06 -3.90 -0.64
C LEU A 143 12.70 -5.01 -1.48
N GLU A 144 13.98 -5.28 -1.28
CA GLU A 144 14.71 -6.37 -1.93
C GLU A 144 14.05 -7.74 -1.69
N PHE A 145 13.40 -7.92 -0.53
CA PHE A 145 12.71 -9.15 -0.17
C PHE A 145 11.28 -9.24 -0.72
N LEU A 146 10.73 -8.15 -1.24
CA LEU A 146 9.35 -8.11 -1.74
C LEU A 146 9.21 -8.68 -3.15
N LYS A 147 10.18 -8.43 -4.03
CA LYS A 147 10.11 -8.79 -5.46
C LYS A 147 9.86 -10.29 -5.72
N PRO A 148 10.51 -11.25 -5.01
CA PRO A 148 10.25 -12.67 -5.23
C PRO A 148 8.93 -13.14 -4.61
N GLN A 149 8.49 -12.48 -3.53
CA GLN A 149 7.38 -12.96 -2.68
C GLN A 149 6.03 -12.37 -3.10
N SER A 150 6.04 -11.21 -3.76
CA SER A 150 4.82 -10.44 -4.07
C SER A 150 4.35 -10.59 -5.52
N SER A 151 4.89 -11.52 -6.31
CA SER A 151 4.52 -11.68 -7.73
C SER A 151 3.02 -11.84 -7.93
N ARG A 152 2.36 -12.66 -7.11
CA ARG A 152 0.89 -12.84 -7.14
C ARG A 152 0.12 -11.57 -6.77
N LEU A 153 0.62 -10.78 -5.82
CA LEU A 153 0.01 -9.50 -5.47
C LEU A 153 0.13 -8.52 -6.64
N VAL A 154 1.30 -8.46 -7.26
CA VAL A 154 1.55 -7.62 -8.45
C VAL A 154 0.65 -8.05 -9.61
N ASP A 155 0.54 -9.35 -9.90
CA ASP A 155 -0.31 -9.88 -10.97
C ASP A 155 -1.78 -9.54 -10.74
N ARG A 156 -2.26 -9.62 -9.48
CA ARG A 156 -3.63 -9.22 -9.12
C ARG A 156 -3.84 -7.72 -9.27
N LEU A 157 -2.88 -6.91 -8.81
CA LEU A 157 -2.96 -5.45 -8.97
C LEU A 157 -3.01 -5.07 -10.44
N TYR A 158 -2.09 -5.62 -11.24
CA TYR A 158 -2.07 -5.49 -12.69
C TYR A 158 -3.42 -5.87 -13.30
N SER A 159 -3.98 -7.02 -12.93
CA SER A 159 -5.28 -7.47 -13.44
C SER A 159 -6.42 -6.50 -13.09
N TYR A 160 -6.52 -6.03 -11.85
CA TYR A 160 -7.59 -5.12 -11.45
C TYR A 160 -7.47 -3.74 -12.09
N VAL A 161 -6.26 -3.19 -12.15
CA VAL A 161 -6.01 -1.88 -12.76
C VAL A 161 -6.20 -1.94 -14.27
N SER A 162 -5.69 -2.97 -14.96
CA SER A 162 -5.88 -3.13 -16.41
C SER A 162 -7.34 -3.31 -16.81
N ILE A 163 -8.13 -4.09 -16.06
CA ILE A 163 -9.57 -4.21 -16.32
C ILE A 163 -10.27 -2.88 -16.06
N TYR A 164 -9.88 -2.14 -15.01
CA TYR A 164 -10.46 -0.83 -14.71
C TYR A 164 -10.18 0.18 -15.84
N THR A 165 -8.93 0.30 -16.27
CA THR A 165 -8.54 1.22 -17.34
C THR A 165 -9.20 0.86 -18.68
N PHE A 166 -9.34 -0.44 -18.98
CA PHE A 166 -10.06 -0.91 -20.16
C PHE A 166 -11.57 -0.56 -20.10
N LYS A 167 -12.24 -0.80 -18.97
CA LYS A 167 -13.68 -0.55 -18.83
C LYS A 167 -14.04 0.93 -18.86
N CYS A 168 -13.20 1.80 -18.32
CA CYS A 168 -13.45 3.25 -18.24
C CYS A 168 -13.22 4.03 -19.56
N HIS A 169 -12.99 3.34 -20.69
CA HIS A 169 -12.94 3.93 -22.04
C HIS A 169 -11.92 5.08 -22.17
N CYS A 170 -10.64 4.71 -22.19
CA CYS A 170 -9.50 5.48 -22.73
C CYS A 170 -9.09 6.78 -22.03
N THR A 171 -9.81 7.25 -21.01
CA THR A 171 -9.26 8.27 -20.09
C THR A 171 -8.77 7.57 -18.86
N LEU A 172 -7.45 7.41 -18.76
CA LEU A 172 -6.83 6.97 -17.53
C LEU A 172 -7.27 7.94 -16.43
N ASP A 173 -7.82 7.42 -15.34
CA ASP A 173 -8.20 8.26 -14.21
C ASP A 173 -6.96 9.06 -13.78
N THR A 174 -7.00 10.38 -13.98
CA THR A 174 -5.89 11.27 -13.63
C THR A 174 -5.83 11.55 -12.13
N SER A 175 -6.58 10.80 -11.33
CA SER A 175 -6.50 10.87 -9.88
C SER A 175 -5.07 10.57 -9.39
N PRO A 176 -4.64 11.24 -8.32
CA PRO A 176 -3.43 10.87 -7.59
C PRO A 176 -3.48 9.42 -7.10
N LEU A 177 -4.67 8.91 -6.77
CA LEU A 177 -4.86 7.52 -6.35
C LEU A 177 -4.44 6.54 -7.44
N MET A 178 -4.85 6.76 -8.69
CA MET A 178 -4.43 5.90 -9.80
C MET A 178 -2.92 5.91 -9.97
N LEU A 179 -2.28 7.09 -9.94
CA LEU A 179 -0.83 7.21 -9.98
C LEU A 179 -0.16 6.42 -8.85
N TRP A 180 -0.70 6.51 -7.64
CA TRP A 180 -0.21 5.77 -6.48
C TRP A 180 -0.32 4.25 -6.69
N LEU A 181 -1.45 3.74 -7.18
CA LEU A 181 -1.61 2.32 -7.51
C LEU A 181 -0.57 1.85 -8.54
N LEU A 182 -0.33 2.65 -9.58
CA LEU A 182 0.66 2.35 -10.61
C LEU A 182 2.09 2.32 -10.05
N PHE A 183 2.45 3.26 -9.17
CA PHE A 183 3.76 3.28 -8.51
C PHE A 183 3.95 2.08 -7.58
N MET A 184 2.95 1.75 -6.76
CA MET A 184 3.03 0.58 -5.88
C MET A 184 3.21 -0.71 -6.67
N GLY A 185 2.49 -0.86 -7.79
CA GLY A 185 2.64 -1.99 -8.71
C GLY A 185 4.01 -2.02 -9.39
N GLY A 186 4.46 -0.89 -9.93
CA GLY A 186 5.75 -0.77 -10.61
C GLY A 186 6.95 -1.06 -9.71
N ILE A 187 6.93 -0.56 -8.47
CA ILE A 187 7.98 -0.82 -7.45
C ILE A 187 8.01 -2.30 -7.06
N ALA A 188 6.84 -2.91 -6.88
CA ALA A 188 6.74 -4.30 -6.46
C ALA A 188 7.01 -5.31 -7.60
N ALA A 189 6.77 -4.91 -8.84
CA ALA A 189 7.02 -5.74 -10.01
C ALA A 189 8.51 -6.04 -10.19
N ALA A 190 8.82 -7.27 -10.62
CA ALA A 190 10.18 -7.64 -10.97
C ALA A 190 10.63 -6.88 -12.23
N GLN A 191 11.79 -6.23 -12.15
CA GLN A 191 12.35 -5.47 -13.28
C GLN A 191 12.54 -6.35 -14.51
N GLY A 192 12.25 -5.78 -15.69
CA GLY A 192 12.36 -6.46 -16.98
C GLY A 192 11.21 -7.42 -17.31
N THR A 193 10.22 -7.59 -16.43
CA THR A 193 9.00 -8.35 -16.76
C THR A 193 8.01 -7.51 -17.59
N GLU A 194 7.14 -8.19 -18.34
CA GLU A 194 6.06 -7.52 -19.09
C GLU A 194 5.15 -6.70 -18.17
N VAL A 195 4.84 -7.24 -16.99
CA VAL A 195 4.00 -6.54 -15.99
C VAL A 195 4.68 -5.26 -15.51
N HIS A 196 6.00 -5.28 -15.26
CA HIS A 196 6.74 -4.08 -14.90
C HIS A 196 6.72 -3.04 -16.03
N MET A 197 6.98 -3.46 -17.28
CA MET A 197 6.93 -2.56 -18.44
C MET A 197 5.54 -1.95 -18.64
N TRP A 198 4.48 -2.73 -18.40
CA TRP A 198 3.11 -2.22 -18.46
C TRP A 198 2.87 -1.11 -17.43
N PHE A 199 3.33 -1.26 -16.19
CA PHE A 199 3.22 -0.18 -15.19
C PHE A 199 3.95 1.08 -15.65
N LEU A 200 5.15 0.95 -16.23
CA LEU A 200 5.88 2.11 -16.78
C LEU A 200 5.08 2.82 -17.88
N GLU A 201 4.52 2.05 -18.82
CA GLU A 201 3.68 2.59 -19.89
C GLU A 201 2.44 3.31 -19.35
N GLN A 202 1.73 2.72 -18.38
CA GLN A 202 0.56 3.36 -17.79
C GLN A 202 0.91 4.64 -17.01
N ILE A 203 2.09 4.71 -16.37
CA ILE A 203 2.56 5.94 -15.73
C ILE A 203 2.81 7.03 -16.79
N ILE A 204 3.41 6.68 -17.93
CA ILE A 204 3.59 7.64 -19.04
C ILE A 204 2.24 8.16 -19.52
N VAL A 205 1.29 7.25 -19.79
CA VAL A 205 -0.07 7.63 -20.20
C VAL A 205 -0.73 8.55 -19.18
N TRP A 206 -0.59 8.25 -17.88
CA TRP A 206 -1.11 9.11 -16.80
C TRP A 206 -0.53 10.52 -16.89
N VAL A 207 0.79 10.64 -17.05
CA VAL A 207 1.48 11.93 -17.07
C VAL A 207 1.14 12.72 -18.33
N GLU A 208 1.12 12.08 -19.49
CA GLU A 208 0.85 12.73 -20.78
C GLU A 208 -0.61 13.15 -20.94
N SER A 209 -1.54 12.43 -20.29
CA SER A 209 -2.95 12.82 -20.25
C SER A 209 -3.22 14.13 -19.49
N ARG A 210 -2.25 14.62 -18.71
CA ARG A 210 -2.37 15.86 -17.93
C ARG A 210 -1.58 17.01 -18.56
N SER A 211 -2.26 17.85 -19.33
CA SER A 211 -1.70 19.10 -19.83
C SER A 211 -1.12 19.94 -18.67
N GLY A 212 0.16 20.29 -18.76
CA GLY A 212 0.83 21.18 -17.80
C GLY A 212 1.38 20.50 -16.53
N THR A 213 1.39 19.18 -16.44
CA THR A 213 2.13 18.51 -15.35
C THR A 213 3.62 18.61 -15.63
N GLU A 214 4.37 19.16 -14.68
CA GLU A 214 5.83 19.19 -14.77
C GLU A 214 6.37 17.76 -14.75
N LEU A 215 7.23 17.43 -15.73
CA LEU A 215 7.90 16.14 -15.84
C LEU A 215 9.09 16.04 -14.85
N SER A 216 8.84 16.37 -13.58
CA SER A 216 9.83 16.33 -12.52
C SER A 216 9.46 15.30 -11.46
N TRP A 217 10.48 14.71 -10.84
CA TRP A 217 10.27 13.79 -9.72
C TRP A 217 9.52 14.46 -8.58
N ASP A 218 9.86 15.71 -8.25
CA ASP A 218 9.24 16.45 -7.14
C ASP A 218 7.73 16.66 -7.36
N ALA A 219 7.31 16.91 -8.60
CA ALA A 219 5.89 17.03 -8.94
C ALA A 219 5.14 15.69 -8.79
N ILE A 220 5.77 14.58 -9.21
CA ILE A 220 5.22 13.22 -9.07
C ILE A 220 5.14 12.84 -7.59
N GLN A 221 6.22 13.05 -6.85
CA GLN A 221 6.27 12.80 -5.42
C GLN A 221 5.18 13.57 -4.66
N GLY A 222 4.98 14.85 -4.98
CA GLY A 222 3.89 15.64 -4.37
C GLY A 222 2.49 15.06 -4.60
N LYS A 223 2.26 14.33 -5.70
CA LYS A 223 1.01 13.60 -5.95
C LYS A 223 0.94 12.27 -5.19
N LEU A 224 2.07 11.59 -5.01
CA LEU A 224 2.12 10.37 -4.19
C LEU A 224 1.91 10.70 -2.70
N ASP A 225 2.52 11.78 -2.22
CA ASP A 225 2.40 12.31 -0.86
C ASP A 225 0.95 12.70 -0.52
N SER A 226 0.16 13.16 -1.50
CA SER A 226 -1.26 13.49 -1.26
C SER A 226 -2.17 12.26 -1.15
N VAL A 227 -1.64 11.05 -1.36
CA VAL A 227 -2.36 9.78 -1.19
C VAL A 227 -1.82 9.04 0.04
N LEU A 228 -0.67 8.40 -0.10
CA LEU A 228 -0.03 7.64 0.97
C LEU A 228 1.41 7.32 0.57
N TRP A 229 2.33 8.25 0.80
CA TRP A 229 3.74 8.05 0.48
C TRP A 229 4.61 8.25 1.72
N ASN A 230 5.61 7.38 1.87
CA ASN A 230 6.59 7.50 2.93
C ASN A 230 7.96 7.71 2.31
N SER A 231 8.42 8.97 2.20
CA SER A 231 9.72 9.26 1.61
C SER A 231 10.90 8.60 2.34
N TYR A 232 10.78 8.24 3.62
CA TYR A 232 11.85 7.51 4.30
C TYR A 232 12.01 6.07 3.81
N VAL A 233 10.94 5.46 3.29
CA VAL A 233 10.92 4.07 2.82
C VAL A 233 10.94 4.01 1.29
N HIS A 234 10.25 4.93 0.63
CA HIS A 234 9.92 4.83 -0.79
C HIS A 234 10.69 5.80 -1.68
N GLU A 235 11.41 6.80 -1.16
CA GLU A 235 12.08 7.81 -1.98
C GLU A 235 13.03 7.21 -3.01
N GLU A 236 13.97 6.36 -2.55
CA GLU A 236 15.00 5.79 -3.43
C GLU A 236 14.37 4.92 -4.53
N VAL A 237 13.45 4.02 -4.15
CA VAL A 237 12.82 3.10 -5.11
C VAL A 237 11.80 3.78 -6.02
N GLY A 238 11.11 4.80 -5.53
CA GLY A 238 10.17 5.58 -6.32
C GLY A 238 10.92 6.40 -7.37
N ARG A 239 12.02 7.05 -6.97
CA ARG A 239 12.89 7.79 -7.88
C ARG A 239 13.54 6.86 -8.91
N ALA A 240 13.98 5.66 -8.50
CA ALA A 240 14.49 4.66 -9.43
C ALA A 240 13.44 4.24 -10.46
N LEU A 241 12.20 3.93 -10.02
CA LEU A 241 11.10 3.64 -10.94
C LEU A 241 10.82 4.81 -11.88
N TRP A 242 10.87 6.05 -11.38
CA TRP A 242 10.67 7.22 -12.23
C TRP A 242 11.77 7.39 -13.29
N CYS A 243 13.02 7.10 -12.96
CA CYS A 243 14.09 7.03 -13.96
C CYS A 243 13.78 5.97 -15.04
N ASP A 244 13.32 4.78 -14.63
CA ASP A 244 12.91 3.72 -15.56
C ASP A 244 11.76 4.20 -16.48
N VAL A 245 10.78 4.95 -15.95
CA VAL A 245 9.70 5.58 -16.72
C VAL A 245 10.25 6.54 -17.77
N LEU A 246 11.16 7.44 -17.38
CA LEU A 246 11.75 8.42 -18.30
C LEU A 246 12.56 7.76 -19.41
N ASP A 247 13.29 6.69 -19.09
CA ASP A 247 14.08 5.94 -20.07
C ASP A 247 13.20 5.09 -21.00
N TRP A 248 12.12 4.50 -20.48
CA TRP A 248 11.12 3.80 -21.27
C TRP A 248 10.44 4.75 -22.27
N ARG A 249 10.03 5.94 -21.82
CA ARG A 249 9.43 6.98 -22.66
C ARG A 249 10.32 7.40 -23.83
N LYS A 250 11.62 7.56 -23.59
CA LYS A 250 12.58 7.89 -24.67
C LYS A 250 12.67 6.79 -25.72
N LYS A 251 12.63 5.52 -25.29
CA LYS A 251 12.69 4.36 -26.21
C LYS A 251 11.44 4.28 -27.08
N THR A 252 10.25 4.52 -26.50
CA THR A 252 8.98 4.43 -27.24
C THR A 252 8.69 5.65 -28.11
N SER A 253 9.19 6.84 -27.75
CA SER A 253 9.01 8.07 -28.55
C SER A 253 9.94 8.16 -29.78
N GLY A 254 10.99 7.33 -29.82
CA GLY A 254 11.99 7.31 -30.91
C GLY A 254 11.76 6.24 -31.98
N SER A 255 10.66 5.49 -31.89
CA SER A 255 10.22 4.48 -32.87
C SER A 255 9.06 5.02 -33.70
#